data_AF-A0A969KRV7-F1
#
_entry.id   AF-A0A969KRV7-F1
#
_cell.length_a   1.000
_cell.length_b   1.000
_cell.length_c   1.000
_cell.angle_alpha   90.00
_cell.angle_beta   90.00
_cell.angle_gamma   90.00
#
_symmetry.space_group_name_H-M   'P 1'
#
loop_
_entity.id
_entity.type
_entity.pdbx_description
1 polymer ?
#
loop_
_entity_poly.entity_id
_entity_poly.type
_entity_poly.pdbx_seq_one_letter_code
_entity_poly.pdbx_strand_id
1 'polypeptide(L)'
;MTHLLLRELLHSQRSRLMRSQTQSSIAAEAGLGLLECLVAIIVIGLTVAMITPPLYIAAGTRVQNRRAEQAFQLAQAEIDQVKVRVARGDHRNSILPAPAGADATLQSGTPGPSSIDASKLDSVNPNCPGVAPHTTPTPVAEARRVDVDGDCTMDFLVQVFRSNGVVSATEVTQPDPRPTQFRMGVRVYSFIAEDNLGNLQVEQASLQLTSGQGSQASRPLAVVFSDLYWSDRSTTLCNFHTGTGNCF
;
A
#
# COMPACT_ATOMS: atom_id res chain seq x y z
N MET A 1 -1.02 -63.15 39.56
CA MET A 1 -1.77 -62.21 40.42
C MET A 1 -2.01 -60.92 39.63
N THR A 2 -3.30 -60.60 39.46
CA THR A 2 -3.96 -59.37 38.95
C THR A 2 -3.65 -58.78 37.56
N HIS A 3 -2.46 -58.90 36.97
CA HIS A 3 -2.19 -58.24 35.67
C HIS A 3 -2.47 -59.06 34.40
N LEU A 4 -2.63 -60.39 34.51
CA LEU A 4 -2.81 -61.28 33.35
C LEU A 4 -4.29 -61.50 32.96
N LEU A 5 -5.24 -61.31 33.88
CA LEU A 5 -6.67 -61.49 33.60
C LEU A 5 -7.33 -60.27 32.93
N LEU A 6 -6.76 -59.07 33.07
CA LEU A 6 -7.32 -57.85 32.47
C LEU A 6 -7.04 -57.74 30.95
N ARG A 7 -5.98 -58.39 30.47
CA ARG A 7 -5.58 -58.36 29.05
C ARG A 7 -6.42 -59.28 28.17
N GLU A 8 -6.88 -60.40 28.70
CA GLU A 8 -7.78 -61.35 28.01
C GLU A 8 -9.22 -60.79 27.84
N LEU A 9 -9.73 -60.06 28.84
CA LEU A 9 -11.07 -59.44 28.77
C LEU A 9 -11.16 -58.29 27.75
N LEU A 10 -10.09 -57.52 27.57
CA LEU A 10 -10.05 -56.42 26.59
C LEU A 10 -9.92 -56.92 25.14
N HIS A 11 -9.32 -58.09 24.90
CA HIS A 11 -9.25 -58.68 23.56
C HIS A 11 -10.55 -59.37 23.14
N SER A 12 -11.26 -59.99 24.08
CA SER A 12 -12.57 -60.61 23.82
C SER A 12 -13.71 -59.59 23.61
N GLN A 13 -13.61 -58.39 24.19
CA GLN A 13 -14.55 -57.29 23.94
C GLN A 13 -14.36 -56.64 22.56
N ARG A 14 -13.12 -56.57 22.04
CA ARG A 14 -12.83 -56.01 20.72
C ARG A 14 -13.35 -56.88 19.56
N SER A 15 -13.39 -58.20 19.73
CA SER A 15 -13.88 -59.11 18.68
C SER A 15 -15.41 -59.17 18.56
N ARG A 16 -16.16 -58.71 19.59
CA ARG A 16 -17.62 -58.65 19.54
C ARG A 16 -18.18 -57.33 19.00
N LEU A 17 -17.41 -56.24 19.09
CA LEU A 17 -17.80 -54.94 18.50
C LEU A 17 -17.58 -54.85 16.98
N MET A 18 -16.84 -55.78 16.37
CA MET A 18 -16.66 -55.83 14.91
C MET A 18 -17.63 -56.75 14.16
N ARG A 19 -18.57 -57.42 14.85
CA ARG A 19 -19.53 -58.36 14.23
C ARG A 19 -20.98 -57.87 14.18
N SER A 20 -21.24 -56.63 14.59
CA SER A 20 -22.58 -56.02 14.55
C SER A 20 -22.74 -54.94 13.49
N GLN A 21 -21.90 -54.94 12.44
CA GLN A 21 -21.97 -53.92 11.38
C GLN A 21 -21.88 -54.50 9.96
N THR A 22 -22.21 -55.78 9.79
CA THR A 22 -22.26 -56.42 8.48
C THR A 22 -23.51 -57.30 8.36
N GLN A 23 -24.68 -56.69 8.55
CA GLN A 23 -25.93 -57.34 8.17
C GLN A 23 -26.99 -56.32 7.75
N SER A 24 -26.80 -55.78 6.54
CA SER A 24 -27.87 -55.47 5.58
C SER A 24 -27.25 -55.05 4.24
N SER A 25 -26.66 -56.02 3.54
CA SER A 25 -26.68 -55.97 2.08
C SER A 25 -27.87 -56.82 1.61
N ILE A 26 -28.49 -56.38 0.51
CA ILE A 26 -29.69 -56.92 -0.18
C ILE A 26 -31.00 -56.32 0.39
N ALA A 27 -31.73 -55.41 -0.25
CA ALA A 27 -31.71 -54.90 -1.62
C ALA A 27 -32.19 -53.43 -1.63
N ALA A 28 -31.27 -52.51 -1.90
CA ALA A 28 -31.59 -51.17 -2.41
C ALA A 28 -30.86 -50.95 -3.74
N GLU A 29 -30.76 -52.02 -4.54
CA GLU A 29 -30.52 -51.89 -5.99
C GLU A 29 -31.86 -51.53 -6.66
N ALA A 30 -32.49 -50.46 -6.18
CA ALA A 30 -33.74 -49.92 -6.72
C ALA A 30 -33.45 -48.54 -7.30
N GLY A 31 -32.64 -48.54 -8.35
CA GLY A 31 -32.37 -47.39 -9.21
C GLY A 31 -31.51 -46.31 -8.56
N LEU A 32 -30.46 -45.93 -9.27
CA LEU A 32 -30.04 -44.53 -9.33
C LEU A 32 -31.28 -43.69 -9.69
N GLY A 33 -32.10 -43.34 -8.70
CA GLY A 33 -33.38 -42.69 -8.93
C GLY A 33 -33.11 -41.29 -9.46
N LEU A 34 -33.86 -40.85 -10.46
CA LEU A 34 -33.80 -39.46 -10.94
C LEU A 34 -33.90 -38.43 -9.80
N LEU A 35 -34.58 -38.80 -8.70
CA LEU A 35 -34.71 -38.00 -7.48
C LEU A 35 -33.40 -37.91 -6.68
N GLU A 36 -32.61 -38.99 -6.57
CA GLU A 36 -31.31 -38.96 -5.89
C GLU A 36 -30.31 -38.08 -6.66
N CYS A 37 -30.29 -38.20 -7.99
CA CYS A 37 -29.51 -37.32 -8.85
C CYS A 37 -29.95 -35.85 -8.71
N LEU A 38 -31.26 -35.59 -8.63
CA LEU A 38 -31.79 -34.24 -8.41
C LEU A 38 -31.34 -33.66 -7.06
N VAL A 39 -31.43 -34.43 -5.97
CA VAL A 39 -30.99 -34.01 -4.64
C VAL A 39 -29.48 -33.78 -4.63
N ALA A 40 -28.69 -34.63 -5.28
CA ALA A 40 -27.25 -34.45 -5.40
C ALA A 40 -26.90 -33.13 -6.10
N ILE A 41 -27.56 -32.80 -7.22
CA ILE A 41 -27.35 -31.54 -7.93
C ILE A 41 -27.73 -30.34 -7.04
N ILE A 42 -28.82 -30.43 -6.29
CA ILE A 42 -29.25 -29.37 -5.35
C ILE A 42 -28.21 -29.17 -4.24
N VAL A 43 -27.72 -30.24 -3.62
CA VAL A 43 -26.72 -30.17 -2.55
C VAL A 43 -25.39 -29.61 -3.08
N ILE A 44 -24.96 -30.04 -4.28
CA ILE A 44 -23.77 -29.48 -4.94
C ILE A 44 -23.98 -28.00 -5.24
N GLY A 45 -25.14 -27.60 -5.76
CA GLY A 45 -25.47 -26.20 -6.03
C GLY A 45 -25.43 -25.34 -4.76
N LEU A 46 -26.01 -25.80 -3.66
CA LEU A 46 -25.99 -25.10 -2.37
C LEU A 46 -24.59 -24.99 -1.79
N THR A 47 -23.80 -26.07 -1.86
CA THR A 47 -22.41 -26.06 -1.34
C THR A 47 -21.52 -25.10 -2.13
N VAL A 48 -21.63 -25.08 -3.46
CA VAL A 48 -20.92 -24.10 -4.31
C VAL A 48 -21.38 -22.67 -4.02
N ALA A 49 -22.70 -22.45 -3.87
CA ALA A 49 -23.24 -21.13 -3.55
C ALA A 49 -22.75 -20.61 -2.18
N MET A 50 -22.52 -21.50 -1.20
CA MET A 50 -21.97 -21.13 0.11
C MET A 50 -20.46 -20.85 0.10
N ILE A 51 -19.70 -21.53 -0.76
CA ILE A 51 -18.22 -21.38 -0.82
C ILE A 51 -17.80 -20.17 -1.69
N THR A 52 -18.62 -19.75 -2.64
CA THR A 52 -18.26 -18.69 -3.60
C THR A 52 -18.05 -17.30 -2.95
N PRO A 53 -18.94 -16.79 -2.06
CA PRO A 53 -18.76 -15.48 -1.45
C PRO A 53 -17.42 -15.28 -0.70
N PRO A 54 -16.97 -16.19 0.19
CA PRO A 54 -15.70 -16.01 0.88
C PRO A 54 -14.49 -16.09 -0.07
N LEU A 55 -14.56 -16.86 -1.16
CA LEU A 55 -13.49 -16.90 -2.16
C LEU A 55 -13.35 -15.56 -2.90
N TYR A 56 -14.46 -14.93 -3.27
CA TYR A 56 -14.44 -13.63 -3.94
C TYR A 56 -13.85 -12.54 -3.03
N ILE A 57 -14.24 -12.54 -1.75
CA ILE A 57 -13.68 -11.64 -0.73
C ILE A 57 -12.17 -11.86 -0.56
N ALA A 58 -11.73 -13.13 -0.48
CA ALA A 58 -10.32 -13.45 -0.34
C ALA A 58 -9.48 -13.03 -1.56
N ALA A 59 -10.04 -13.15 -2.77
CA ALA A 59 -9.37 -12.68 -3.98
C ALA A 59 -9.27 -11.15 -4.03
N GLY A 60 -10.37 -10.44 -3.72
CA GLY A 60 -10.41 -8.97 -3.72
C GLY A 60 -9.42 -8.34 -2.74
N THR A 61 -9.37 -8.86 -1.51
CA THR A 61 -8.43 -8.38 -0.47
C THR A 61 -6.96 -8.56 -0.88
N ARG A 62 -6.61 -9.66 -1.56
CA ARG A 62 -5.23 -9.87 -2.07
C ARG A 62 -4.83 -8.84 -3.13
N VAL A 63 -5.73 -8.52 -4.05
CA VAL A 63 -5.45 -7.51 -5.09
C VAL A 63 -5.28 -6.13 -4.47
N GLN A 64 -6.16 -5.76 -3.54
CA GLN A 64 -6.06 -4.48 -2.82
C GLN A 64 -4.77 -4.39 -2.01
N ASN A 65 -4.41 -5.45 -1.27
CA ASN A 65 -3.15 -5.49 -0.51
C ASN A 65 -1.93 -5.37 -1.42
N ARG A 66 -1.93 -6.03 -2.60
CA ARG A 66 -0.82 -5.91 -3.56
C ARG A 66 -0.66 -4.48 -4.08
N ARG A 67 -1.78 -3.81 -4.40
CA ARG A 67 -1.73 -2.40 -4.86
C ARG A 67 -1.28 -1.45 -3.77
N ALA A 68 -1.72 -1.66 -2.52
CA ALA A 68 -1.27 -0.87 -1.39
C ALA A 68 0.22 -1.05 -1.11
N GLU A 69 0.72 -2.28 -1.22
CA GLU A 69 2.15 -2.60 -1.08
C GLU A 69 2.97 -1.92 -2.19
N GLN A 70 2.53 -1.99 -3.44
CA GLN A 70 3.17 -1.28 -4.56
C GLN A 70 3.20 0.23 -4.34
N ALA A 71 2.08 0.81 -3.90
CA ALA A 71 2.00 2.25 -3.59
C ALA A 71 2.97 2.64 -2.46
N PHE A 72 3.14 1.80 -1.45
CA PHE A 72 4.07 2.04 -0.35
C PHE A 72 5.53 1.94 -0.80
N GLN A 73 5.87 0.93 -1.61
CA GLN A 73 7.21 0.80 -2.20
C GLN A 73 7.55 1.99 -3.10
N LEU A 74 6.59 2.46 -3.90
CA LEU A 74 6.75 3.67 -4.71
C LEU A 74 6.99 4.91 -3.84
N ALA A 75 6.22 5.09 -2.77
CA ALA A 75 6.42 6.20 -1.85
C ALA A 75 7.81 6.20 -1.19
N GLN A 76 8.31 5.02 -0.82
CA GLN A 76 9.67 4.87 -0.27
C GLN A 76 10.74 5.16 -1.30
N ALA A 77 10.57 4.69 -2.55
CA ALA A 77 11.53 4.94 -3.62
C ALA A 77 11.72 6.44 -3.89
N GLU A 78 10.65 7.22 -3.84
CA GLU A 78 10.72 8.70 -3.94
C GLU A 78 11.52 9.31 -2.78
N ILE A 79 11.30 8.82 -1.55
CA ILE A 79 12.04 9.28 -0.38
C ILE A 79 13.52 8.97 -0.51
N ASP A 80 13.84 7.75 -0.92
CA ASP A 80 15.22 7.31 -1.10
C ASP A 80 15.91 8.08 -2.22
N GLN A 81 15.21 8.40 -3.32
CA GLN A 81 15.76 9.21 -4.39
C GLN A 81 16.18 10.60 -3.89
N VAL A 82 15.30 11.27 -3.13
CA VAL A 82 15.60 12.59 -2.55
C VAL A 82 16.72 12.46 -1.51
N LYS A 83 16.69 11.42 -0.68
CA LYS A 83 17.74 11.17 0.32
C LYS A 83 19.12 10.98 -0.32
N VAL A 84 19.20 10.29 -1.46
CA VAL A 84 20.43 10.15 -2.23
C VAL A 84 20.91 11.51 -2.76
N ARG A 85 20.01 12.37 -3.25
CA ARG A 85 20.35 13.74 -3.70
C ARG A 85 20.89 14.59 -2.54
N VAL A 86 20.22 14.54 -1.39
CA VAL A 86 20.65 15.21 -0.15
C VAL A 86 22.03 14.71 0.30
N ALA A 87 22.24 13.40 0.33
CA ALA A 87 23.53 12.81 0.72
C ALA A 87 24.69 13.20 -0.22
N ARG A 88 24.39 13.43 -1.51
CA ARG A 88 25.36 13.92 -2.49
C ARG A 88 25.60 15.44 -2.41
N GLY A 89 24.87 16.16 -1.56
CA GLY A 89 24.96 17.62 -1.45
C GLY A 89 24.21 18.39 -2.54
N ASP A 90 23.46 17.70 -3.41
CA ASP A 90 22.68 18.27 -4.51
C ASP A 90 21.21 18.46 -4.12
N HIS A 91 20.97 19.33 -3.15
CA HIS A 91 19.66 19.55 -2.52
C HIS A 91 19.30 21.03 -2.47
N ARG A 92 19.48 21.71 -3.60
CA ARG A 92 19.03 23.08 -3.75
C ARG A 92 17.51 23.15 -3.78
N ASN A 93 16.92 24.28 -3.39
CA ASN A 93 15.46 24.44 -3.39
C ASN A 93 14.86 24.29 -4.79
N SER A 94 15.61 24.57 -5.85
CA SER A 94 15.20 24.36 -7.25
C SER A 94 15.10 22.90 -7.68
N ILE A 95 15.74 21.97 -6.95
CA ILE A 95 15.83 20.53 -7.31
C ILE A 95 15.05 19.67 -6.30
N LEU A 96 14.91 20.14 -5.06
CA LEU A 96 14.09 19.49 -4.04
C LEU A 96 12.60 19.61 -4.35
N PRO A 97 11.77 18.68 -3.85
CA PRO A 97 10.32 18.79 -3.95
C PRO A 97 9.80 20.16 -3.50
N ALA A 98 8.66 20.58 -4.06
CA ALA A 98 8.11 21.89 -3.75
C ALA A 98 7.72 21.98 -2.25
N PRO A 99 7.97 23.13 -1.60
CA PRO A 99 7.55 23.33 -0.23
C PRO A 99 6.04 23.53 -0.13
N ALA A 100 5.41 22.95 0.90
CA ALA A 100 3.99 23.06 1.18
C ALA A 100 3.55 24.41 1.79
N GLY A 101 4.46 25.40 1.86
CA GLY A 101 4.22 26.71 2.45
C GLY A 101 4.72 26.84 3.90
N ALA A 102 4.73 28.07 4.42
CA ALA A 102 5.28 28.41 5.74
C ALA A 102 4.46 27.91 6.94
N ASP A 103 3.14 27.75 6.78
CA ASP A 103 2.21 27.43 7.86
C ASP A 103 1.63 25.99 7.80
N ALA A 104 2.01 25.20 6.79
CA ALA A 104 1.46 23.85 6.65
C ALA A 104 2.19 22.86 7.55
N THR A 105 1.50 22.34 8.57
CA THR A 105 1.84 21.02 9.12
C THR A 105 1.71 20.02 7.98
N LEU A 106 2.80 19.38 7.55
CA LEU A 106 2.82 18.55 6.32
C LEU A 106 1.73 17.46 6.25
N GLN A 107 1.22 17.04 7.41
CA GLN A 107 0.21 15.99 7.48
C GLN A 107 -1.22 16.49 7.25
N SER A 108 -1.60 17.65 7.81
CA SER A 108 -2.98 18.17 7.76
C SER A 108 -3.13 19.50 7.01
N GLY A 109 -2.06 20.28 6.88
CA GLY A 109 -2.06 21.60 6.23
C GLY A 109 -1.81 21.56 4.72
N THR A 110 -1.34 20.43 4.18
CA THR A 110 -1.08 20.29 2.74
C THR A 110 -2.29 19.67 2.03
N PRO A 111 -3.02 20.41 1.16
CA PRO A 111 -4.19 19.90 0.47
C PRO A 111 -3.83 18.73 -0.47
N GLY A 112 -4.84 17.95 -0.85
CA GLY A 112 -4.69 16.95 -1.92
C GLY A 112 -4.38 17.62 -3.27
N PRO A 113 -3.89 16.86 -4.26
CA PRO A 113 -3.60 17.41 -5.57
C PRO A 113 -4.88 17.84 -6.28
N SER A 114 -4.79 18.97 -6.96
CA SER A 114 -5.89 19.63 -7.70
C SER A 114 -5.72 19.55 -9.22
N SER A 115 -4.53 19.18 -9.67
CA SER A 115 -4.17 19.07 -11.07
C SER A 115 -3.13 17.96 -11.28
N ILE A 116 -2.93 17.59 -12.54
CA ILE A 116 -1.90 16.67 -13.00
C ILE A 116 -1.28 17.23 -14.28
N ASP A 117 0.01 16.98 -14.49
CA ASP A 117 0.64 17.21 -15.78
C ASP A 117 0.29 16.04 -16.71
N ALA A 118 -0.81 16.17 -17.45
CA ALA A 118 -1.24 15.12 -18.39
C ALA A 118 -0.20 14.80 -19.48
N SER A 119 0.77 15.69 -19.70
CA SER A 119 1.82 15.52 -20.71
C SER A 119 3.01 14.69 -20.23
N LYS A 120 3.11 14.41 -18.93
CA LYS A 120 4.23 13.68 -18.32
C LYS A 120 3.76 12.37 -17.67
N LEU A 121 4.40 11.28 -18.05
CA LEU A 121 4.25 9.97 -17.45
C LEU A 121 5.61 9.47 -16.98
N ASP A 122 5.74 9.17 -15.69
CA ASP A 122 6.90 8.45 -15.18
C ASP A 122 6.64 6.95 -15.36
N SER A 123 7.23 6.34 -16.38
CA SER A 123 7.11 4.90 -16.66
C SER A 123 8.46 4.19 -16.55
N VAL A 124 8.42 2.94 -16.12
CA VAL A 124 9.56 2.02 -16.22
C VAL A 124 9.93 1.70 -17.68
N ASN A 125 9.01 1.89 -18.62
CA ASN A 125 9.22 1.68 -20.05
C ASN A 125 9.51 3.03 -20.75
N PRO A 126 10.75 3.27 -21.22
CA PRO A 126 11.11 4.54 -21.85
C PRO A 126 10.45 4.79 -23.21
N ASN A 127 9.78 3.78 -23.79
CA ASN A 127 9.11 3.89 -25.09
C ASN A 127 7.67 4.39 -24.98
N CYS A 128 7.15 4.61 -23.77
CA CYS A 128 5.80 5.11 -23.61
C CYS A 128 5.69 6.58 -24.07
N PRO A 129 4.57 6.97 -24.70
CA PRO A 129 4.38 8.35 -25.12
C PRO A 129 4.28 9.27 -23.91
N GLY A 130 4.97 10.41 -23.94
CA GLY A 130 4.97 11.37 -22.83
C GLY A 130 5.89 10.98 -21.66
N VAL A 131 6.77 9.98 -21.82
CA VAL A 131 7.80 9.71 -20.81
C VAL A 131 8.77 10.87 -20.75
N ALA A 132 8.77 11.56 -19.63
CA ALA A 132 9.67 12.65 -19.34
C ALA A 132 10.17 12.48 -17.90
N PRO A 133 11.48 12.23 -17.68
CA PRO A 133 11.99 12.09 -16.33
C PRO A 133 11.70 13.37 -15.55
N HIS A 134 11.12 13.23 -14.35
CA HIS A 134 10.83 14.36 -13.50
C HIS A 134 12.12 14.97 -12.93
N THR A 135 12.71 15.90 -13.67
CA THR A 135 13.93 16.62 -13.27
C THR A 135 13.62 17.89 -12.51
N THR A 136 12.42 18.43 -12.66
CA THR A 136 11.94 19.64 -11.99
C THR A 136 10.99 19.29 -10.85
N PRO A 137 10.97 20.04 -9.74
CA PRO A 137 10.00 19.83 -8.67
C PRO A 137 8.57 19.99 -9.17
N THR A 138 7.70 19.02 -8.86
CA THR A 138 6.26 19.16 -9.06
C THR A 138 5.72 20.17 -8.03
N PRO A 139 4.87 21.14 -8.43
CA PRO A 139 4.12 21.96 -7.49
C PRO A 139 3.35 21.10 -6.49
N VAL A 140 3.22 21.57 -5.24
CA VAL A 140 2.55 20.80 -4.18
C VAL A 140 1.08 20.51 -4.49
N ALA A 141 0.41 21.38 -5.24
CA ALA A 141 -0.99 21.21 -5.63
C ALA A 141 -1.19 20.29 -6.85
N GLU A 142 -0.13 19.65 -7.33
CA GLU A 142 -0.11 18.84 -8.54
C GLU A 142 0.40 17.43 -8.22
N ALA A 143 -0.17 16.42 -8.89
CA ALA A 143 0.30 15.05 -8.83
C ALA A 143 0.90 14.60 -10.16
N ARG A 144 1.81 13.63 -10.06
CA ARG A 144 2.50 13.04 -11.20
C ARG A 144 1.94 11.67 -11.51
N ARG A 145 1.77 11.37 -12.79
CA ARG A 145 1.33 10.07 -13.28
C ARG A 145 2.50 9.10 -13.26
N VAL A 146 2.31 7.93 -12.65
CA VAL A 146 3.34 6.88 -12.57
C VAL A 146 2.77 5.57 -13.09
N ASP A 147 3.52 4.95 -13.98
CA ASP A 147 3.33 3.61 -14.54
C ASP A 147 4.44 2.70 -14.00
N VAL A 148 4.05 1.66 -13.26
CA VAL A 148 5.02 0.75 -12.61
C VAL A 148 5.22 -0.56 -13.35
N ASP A 149 4.34 -0.91 -14.30
CA ASP A 149 4.40 -2.18 -15.02
C ASP A 149 4.86 -2.04 -16.48
N GLY A 150 4.92 -0.81 -16.99
CA GLY A 150 5.46 -0.46 -18.30
C GLY A 150 4.47 -0.65 -19.44
N ASP A 151 3.17 -0.76 -19.14
CA ASP A 151 2.10 -0.91 -20.12
C ASP A 151 1.67 0.42 -20.77
N CYS A 152 2.33 1.52 -20.41
CA CYS A 152 2.06 2.89 -20.87
C CYS A 152 0.71 3.45 -20.41
N THR A 153 0.08 2.83 -19.44
CA THR A 153 -1.06 3.36 -18.70
C THR A 153 -0.62 3.70 -17.29
N MET A 154 -1.22 4.73 -16.70
CA MET A 154 -0.85 5.09 -15.34
C MET A 154 -1.52 4.15 -14.33
N ASP A 155 -0.77 3.74 -13.33
CA ASP A 155 -1.28 2.96 -12.20
C ASP A 155 -1.57 3.84 -10.99
N PHE A 156 -0.74 4.86 -10.80
CA PHE A 156 -0.70 5.68 -9.61
C PHE A 156 -0.56 7.17 -9.93
N LEU A 157 -1.04 7.98 -9.00
CA LEU A 157 -0.77 9.41 -8.94
C LEU A 157 0.07 9.69 -7.69
N VAL A 158 1.21 10.34 -7.85
CA VAL A 158 2.15 10.61 -6.76
C VAL A 158 2.24 12.12 -6.51
N GLN A 159 1.97 12.51 -5.27
CA GLN A 159 2.16 13.88 -4.77
C GLN A 159 3.35 13.88 -3.82
N VAL A 160 4.40 14.62 -4.17
CA VAL A 160 5.61 14.78 -3.34
C VAL A 160 5.72 16.23 -2.91
N PHE A 161 5.93 16.45 -1.61
CA PHE A 161 6.04 17.80 -1.05
C PHE A 161 6.92 17.80 0.20
N ARG A 162 7.37 18.97 0.62
CA ARG A 162 8.24 19.12 1.81
C ARG A 162 7.88 20.34 2.65
N SER A 163 8.45 20.44 3.85
CA SER A 163 8.48 21.70 4.59
C SER A 163 9.53 22.63 4.01
N ASN A 164 9.41 23.93 4.31
CA ASN A 164 10.43 24.92 3.94
C ASN A 164 11.83 24.53 4.41
N GLY A 165 11.91 23.83 5.54
CA GLY A 165 13.16 23.39 6.13
C GLY A 165 13.89 24.51 6.87
N VAL A 166 15.00 24.13 7.51
CA VAL A 166 15.94 25.04 8.15
C VAL A 166 17.12 25.23 7.20
N VAL A 167 17.51 26.48 6.99
CA VAL A 167 18.67 26.86 6.18
C VAL A 167 19.74 27.42 7.13
N SER A 168 21.00 27.07 6.92
CA SER A 168 22.10 27.63 7.74
C SER A 168 22.32 29.12 7.42
N ALA A 169 22.89 29.86 8.38
CA ALA A 169 23.22 31.27 8.18
C ALA A 169 24.17 31.51 6.98
N THR A 170 25.01 30.53 6.65
CA THR A 170 25.91 30.58 5.48
C THR A 170 25.17 30.41 4.15
N GLU A 171 24.09 29.65 4.14
CA GLU A 171 23.29 29.37 2.95
C GLU A 171 22.21 30.43 2.72
N VAL A 172 21.74 31.14 3.76
CA VAL A 172 20.64 32.11 3.65
C VAL A 172 20.93 33.28 2.68
N THR A 173 22.21 33.55 2.44
CA THR A 173 22.68 34.61 1.51
C THR A 173 22.81 34.13 0.06
N GLN A 174 22.69 32.82 -0.18
CA GLN A 174 22.74 32.24 -1.52
C GLN A 174 21.39 32.43 -2.24
N PRO A 175 21.39 32.62 -3.57
CA PRO A 175 20.16 32.78 -4.35
C PRO A 175 19.28 31.51 -4.37
N ASP A 176 19.86 30.33 -4.10
CA ASP A 176 19.16 29.05 -4.03
C ASP A 176 19.66 28.25 -2.81
N PRO A 177 19.17 28.59 -1.61
CA PRO A 177 19.72 28.07 -0.37
C PRO A 177 19.47 26.57 -0.22
N ARG A 178 20.45 25.88 0.35
CA ARG A 178 20.37 24.46 0.65
C ARG A 178 19.83 24.24 2.07
N PRO A 179 18.64 23.62 2.25
CA PRO A 179 18.12 23.33 3.58
C PRO A 179 18.89 22.18 4.25
N THR A 180 19.35 22.42 5.47
CA THR A 180 20.08 21.44 6.30
C THR A 180 19.15 20.43 6.96
N GLN A 181 17.89 20.81 7.18
CA GLN A 181 16.86 19.94 7.73
C GLN A 181 15.53 20.24 7.06
N PHE A 182 14.79 19.23 6.64
CA PHE A 182 13.40 19.38 6.22
C PHE A 182 12.65 18.07 6.38
N ARG A 183 11.34 18.17 6.52
CA ARG A 183 10.44 17.00 6.50
C ARG A 183 9.82 16.90 5.13
N MET A 184 9.69 15.69 4.62
CA MET A 184 9.08 15.41 3.32
C MET A 184 7.90 14.47 3.50
N GLY A 185 6.88 14.66 2.65
CA GLY A 185 5.70 13.82 2.56
C GLY A 185 5.53 13.31 1.13
N VAL A 186 5.19 12.03 1.02
CA VAL A 186 4.79 11.39 -0.23
C VAL A 186 3.42 10.78 -0.04
N ARG A 187 2.48 11.14 -0.92
CA ARG A 187 1.15 10.55 -0.98
C ARG A 187 0.98 9.88 -2.33
N VAL A 188 0.53 8.63 -2.31
CA VAL A 188 0.29 7.84 -3.51
C VAL A 188 -1.19 7.51 -3.60
N TYR A 189 -1.82 7.96 -4.66
CA TYR A 189 -3.23 7.72 -4.98
C TYR A 189 -3.33 6.69 -6.10
N SER A 190 -4.46 6.01 -6.18
CA SER A 190 -4.75 5.11 -7.31
C SER A 190 -5.09 5.92 -8.56
N PHE A 191 -4.89 5.35 -9.75
CA PHE A 191 -5.29 5.98 -11.03
C PHE A 191 -6.77 6.44 -11.05
N ILE A 192 -7.67 5.71 -10.38
CA ILE A 192 -9.10 6.09 -10.29
C ILE A 192 -9.37 7.39 -9.52
N ALA A 193 -8.35 7.94 -8.84
CA ALA A 193 -8.46 9.22 -8.14
C ALA A 193 -8.33 10.43 -9.07
N GLU A 194 -7.94 10.23 -10.33
CA GLU A 194 -7.84 11.28 -11.35
C GLU A 194 -9.18 12.02 -11.53
N ASP A 195 -10.29 11.28 -11.55
CA ASP A 195 -11.64 11.85 -11.70
C ASP A 195 -12.06 12.74 -10.52
N ASN A 196 -11.38 12.66 -9.37
CA ASN A 196 -11.69 13.39 -8.14
C ASN A 196 -10.63 14.44 -7.76
N LEU A 197 -9.74 14.81 -8.68
CA LEU A 197 -8.75 15.87 -8.45
C LEU A 197 -9.42 17.14 -7.90
N GLY A 198 -8.79 17.76 -6.90
CA GLY A 198 -9.32 18.92 -6.18
C GLY A 198 -10.20 18.59 -4.98
N ASN A 199 -10.77 17.39 -4.92
CA ASN A 199 -11.56 16.89 -3.78
C ASN A 199 -10.88 15.70 -3.05
N LEU A 200 -9.60 15.47 -3.35
CA LEU A 200 -8.83 14.38 -2.75
C LEU A 200 -8.53 14.66 -1.27
N GLN A 201 -8.79 13.66 -0.45
CA GLN A 201 -8.45 13.65 0.96
C GLN A 201 -6.96 13.34 1.16
N VAL A 202 -6.50 13.60 2.38
CA VAL A 202 -5.08 13.51 2.75
C VAL A 202 -4.77 12.31 3.66
N GLU A 203 -5.81 11.69 4.21
CA GLU A 203 -5.70 10.53 5.10
C GLU A 203 -5.71 9.23 4.32
N GLN A 204 -4.87 8.28 4.72
CA GLN A 204 -4.77 6.98 4.06
C GLN A 204 -6.11 6.24 3.99
N ALA A 205 -6.38 5.64 2.83
CA ALA A 205 -7.55 4.80 2.61
C ALA A 205 -7.55 3.61 3.59
N SER A 206 -8.71 3.30 4.17
CA SER A 206 -8.89 2.05 4.89
C SER A 206 -8.86 0.90 3.89
N LEU A 207 -8.11 -0.15 4.21
CA LEU A 207 -8.08 -1.43 3.46
C LEU A 207 -9.15 -2.41 3.98
N GLN A 208 -10.11 -1.92 4.75
CA GLN A 208 -11.16 -2.75 5.31
C GLN A 208 -12.18 -3.17 4.23
N LEU A 209 -12.76 -4.34 4.47
CA LEU A 209 -13.65 -5.08 3.56
C LEU A 209 -14.87 -4.28 3.05
N THR A 210 -15.24 -3.18 3.73
CA THR A 210 -16.41 -2.33 3.43
C THR A 210 -16.04 -0.98 2.80
N SER A 211 -14.78 -0.57 2.83
CA SER A 211 -14.30 0.63 2.14
C SER A 211 -13.99 0.27 0.69
N GLY A 212 -15.06 0.12 -0.09
CA GLY A 212 -14.96 -0.17 -1.53
C GLY A 212 -14.18 0.88 -2.32
N GLN A 213 -14.14 0.67 -3.64
CA GLN A 213 -13.43 1.47 -4.64
C GLN A 213 -13.59 3.00 -4.47
N GLY A 214 -14.72 3.47 -3.92
CA GLY A 214 -14.97 4.88 -3.61
C GLY A 214 -14.03 5.52 -2.57
N SER A 215 -13.49 4.74 -1.62
CA SER A 215 -12.44 5.25 -0.71
C SER A 215 -11.10 5.41 -1.43
N GLN A 216 -10.76 4.52 -2.37
CA GLN A 216 -9.51 4.60 -3.14
C GLN A 216 -9.56 5.69 -4.22
N ALA A 217 -10.76 6.09 -4.64
CA ALA A 217 -10.99 7.20 -5.58
C ALA A 217 -10.78 8.58 -4.95
N SER A 218 -10.78 8.68 -3.62
CA SER A 218 -10.68 9.97 -2.92
C SER A 218 -9.55 10.02 -1.89
N ARG A 219 -9.02 8.88 -1.43
CA ARG A 219 -8.00 8.79 -0.38
C ARG A 219 -6.72 8.12 -0.90
N PRO A 220 -5.52 8.55 -0.47
CA PRO A 220 -4.27 7.92 -0.86
C PRO A 220 -4.17 6.48 -0.33
N LEU A 221 -3.58 5.59 -1.13
CA LEU A 221 -3.29 4.21 -0.76
C LEU A 221 -2.11 4.11 0.21
N ALA A 222 -1.13 5.02 0.06
CA ALA A 222 0.03 5.12 0.93
C ALA A 222 0.34 6.59 1.24
N VAL A 223 0.70 6.85 2.49
CA VAL A 223 1.16 8.16 2.96
C VAL A 223 2.42 7.93 3.78
N VAL A 224 3.55 8.47 3.34
CA VAL A 224 4.83 8.30 4.03
C VAL A 224 5.44 9.67 4.30
N PHE A 225 5.89 9.87 5.53
CA PHE A 225 6.65 11.06 5.93
C PHE A 225 8.04 10.65 6.37
N SER A 226 9.03 11.49 6.05
CA SER A 226 10.41 11.28 6.46
C SER A 226 11.08 12.60 6.81
N ASP A 227 11.89 12.60 7.86
CA ASP A 227 12.76 13.71 8.23
C ASP A 227 14.13 13.52 7.58
N LEU A 228 14.54 14.49 6.78
CA LEU A 228 15.83 14.52 6.11
C LEU A 228 16.75 15.53 6.78
N TYR A 229 17.99 15.10 6.99
CA TYR A 229 19.05 15.89 7.59
C TYR A 229 20.28 15.81 6.70
N TRP A 230 20.90 16.95 6.43
CA TRP A 230 22.16 17.05 5.70
C TRP A 230 23.25 17.60 6.60
N SER A 231 24.22 16.75 6.94
CA SER A 231 25.31 17.13 7.84
C SER A 231 26.51 17.66 7.06
N ASP A 232 26.60 18.98 6.92
CA ASP A 232 27.82 19.65 6.48
C ASP A 232 28.34 20.56 7.60
N ARG A 233 29.20 19.93 8.42
CA ARG A 233 30.07 20.41 9.52
C ARG A 233 29.60 21.55 10.46
N SER A 234 29.81 21.28 11.76
CA SER A 234 29.60 22.07 13.00
C SER A 234 28.18 22.55 13.34
N THR A 235 27.36 23.00 12.38
CA THR A 235 26.03 23.56 12.69
C THR A 235 24.88 22.53 12.71
N THR A 236 25.05 21.37 12.08
CA THR A 236 24.02 20.32 12.06
C THR A 236 23.89 19.53 13.35
N LEU A 237 24.99 19.26 14.06
CA LEU A 237 24.93 18.59 15.38
C LEU A 237 24.14 19.44 16.39
N CYS A 238 24.31 20.76 16.31
CA CYS A 238 23.59 21.73 17.10
C CYS A 238 22.09 21.75 16.81
N ASN A 239 21.71 21.80 15.53
CA ASN A 239 20.30 21.73 15.11
C ASN A 239 19.63 20.41 15.48
N PHE A 240 20.35 19.28 15.40
CA PHE A 240 19.84 17.98 15.82
C PHE A 240 19.48 17.93 17.31
N HIS A 241 20.25 18.61 18.15
CA HIS A 241 20.08 18.54 19.60
C HIS A 241 19.08 19.58 20.17
N THR A 242 18.88 20.73 19.50
CA THR A 242 18.03 21.82 20.03
C THR A 242 16.81 22.13 19.17
N GLY A 243 16.71 21.60 17.94
CA GLY A 243 15.60 21.85 17.01
C GLY A 243 15.40 23.32 16.61
N THR A 244 16.30 24.23 17.02
CA THR A 244 16.10 25.70 16.93
C THR A 244 17.34 26.47 16.49
N GLY A 245 18.42 25.81 16.09
CA GLY A 245 19.57 26.46 15.42
C GLY A 245 20.41 27.42 16.25
N ASN A 246 20.17 27.53 17.56
CA ASN A 246 21.01 28.35 18.44
C ASN A 246 22.02 27.48 19.18
N CYS A 247 23.29 27.60 18.78
CA CYS A 247 24.44 27.18 19.57
C CYS A 247 25.38 28.38 19.72
N PHE A 248 25.76 28.65 20.97
CA PHE A 248 26.80 29.62 21.33
C PHE A 248 28.18 28.99 21.26
#